data_AF-A0AAV9BAI8-F1
#
_entry.id   AF-A0AAV9BAI8-F1
#
_cell.length_a   1.000
_cell.length_b   1.000
_cell.length_c   1.000
_cell.angle_alpha   90.00
_cell.angle_beta   90.00
_cell.angle_gamma   90.00
#
_symmetry.space_group_name_H-M   'P 1'
#
loop_
_entity.id
_entity.type
_entity.pdbx_description
1 polymer ?
#
loop_
_entity_poly.entity_id
_entity_poly.type
_entity_poly.pdbx_seq_one_letter_code
_entity_poly.pdbx_strand_id
1 'polypeptide(L)' 'MVIKVRRTACQGAISRRRGRRVLRRSLNDLHEELRMLIPGGRRLSSEELLSLTADYIMFLRSKVKVLRAIAMFYMP' A
#
# COMPACT_ATOMS: atom_id res chain seq x y z
N MET A 1 4.84 -53.95 16.04
CA MET A 1 5.15 -52.68 15.33
C MET A 1 3.92 -52.26 14.55
N VAL A 2 3.28 -51.13 14.89
CA VAL A 2 2.33 -50.48 13.97
C VAL A 2 2.59 -48.97 14.05
N ILE A 3 3.36 -48.45 13.10
CA ILE A 3 3.60 -47.01 12.98
C ILE A 3 2.32 -46.39 12.41
N LYS A 4 1.56 -45.70 13.27
CA LYS A 4 0.35 -44.98 12.87
C LYS A 4 0.75 -43.61 12.33
N VAL A 5 1.04 -43.53 11.03
CA VAL A 5 1.28 -42.27 10.32
C VAL A 5 -0.03 -41.45 10.34
N ARG A 6 -0.09 -40.42 11.19
CA ARG A 6 -1.21 -39.48 11.27
C ARG A 6 -1.11 -38.47 10.12
N ARG A 7 -2.16 -38.45 9.29
CA ARG A 7 -2.32 -37.62 8.08
C ARG A 7 -2.19 -36.12 8.37
N THR A 8 -1.19 -35.47 7.77
CA THR A 8 -0.97 -34.01 7.74
C THR A 8 -1.73 -33.36 6.57
N ALA A 9 -3.06 -33.46 6.53
CA ALA A 9 -3.86 -32.78 5.50
C ALA A 9 -4.42 -31.41 5.96
N CYS A 10 -4.53 -31.17 7.27
CA CYS A 10 -5.20 -29.99 7.81
C CYS A 10 -4.27 -28.79 8.11
N GLN A 11 -2.94 -28.98 8.13
CA GLN A 11 -2.00 -27.91 8.50
C GLN A 11 -1.81 -26.87 7.38
N GLY A 12 -1.85 -27.28 6.11
CA GLY A 12 -1.69 -26.37 4.95
C GLY A 12 -2.83 -25.35 4.80
N ALA A 13 -4.08 -25.77 5.04
CA ALA A 13 -5.25 -24.88 4.91
C ALA A 13 -5.32 -23.82 6.02
N ILE A 14 -4.92 -24.18 7.24
CA ILE A 14 -4.88 -23.26 8.39
C ILE A 14 -3.77 -22.23 8.21
N SER A 15 -2.59 -22.65 7.75
CA SER A 15 -1.47 -21.77 7.43
C SER A 15 -1.83 -20.75 6.34
N ARG A 16 -2.44 -21.19 5.23
CA ARG A 16 -2.91 -20.31 4.15
C ARG A 16 -3.96 -19.28 4.63
N ARG A 17 -4.90 -19.69 5.49
CA ARG A 17 -5.90 -18.78 6.08
C ARG A 17 -5.28 -17.75 7.04
N ARG A 18 -4.21 -18.09 7.75
CA ARG A 18 -3.47 -17.15 8.60
C ARG A 18 -2.68 -16.15 7.77
N GLY A 19 -1.91 -16.60 6.77
CA GLY A 19 -1.16 -15.71 5.89
C GLY A 19 -2.05 -14.69 5.16
N ARG A 20 -3.23 -15.13 4.67
CA ARG A 20 -4.18 -14.23 4.02
C ARG A 20 -4.76 -13.17 4.97
N ARG A 21 -4.92 -13.47 6.25
CA ARG A 21 -5.36 -12.49 7.26
C ARG A 21 -4.27 -11.46 7.58
N VAL A 22 -3.01 -11.89 7.66
CA VAL A 22 -1.87 -10.98 7.87
C VAL A 22 -1.75 -10.01 6.70
N LEU A 23 -1.79 -10.51 5.46
CA LEU A 23 -1.73 -9.66 4.26
C LEU A 23 -2.89 -8.66 4.20
N ARG A 24 -4.11 -9.07 4.58
CA ARG A 24 -5.25 -8.13 4.59
C ARG A 24 -5.08 -7.03 5.63
N ARG A 25 -4.50 -7.32 6.79
CA ARG A 25 -4.20 -6.29 7.79
C ARG A 25 -3.16 -5.31 7.26
N SER A 26 -2.05 -5.81 6.69
CA SER A 26 -1.02 -4.93 6.13
C SER A 26 -1.53 -4.07 4.98
N LEU A 27 -2.41 -4.58 4.14
CA LEU A 27 -3.04 -3.80 3.07
C LEU A 27 -4.00 -2.73 3.63
N ASN A 28 -4.74 -3.05 4.68
CA ASN A 28 -5.60 -2.07 5.34
C ASN A 28 -4.76 -0.98 6.02
N ASP A 29 -3.67 -1.34 6.68
CA ASP A 29 -2.76 -0.38 7.33
C ASP A 29 -2.15 0.57 6.30
N LEU A 30 -1.70 0.03 5.15
CA LEU A 30 -1.21 0.84 4.02
C LEU A 30 -2.30 1.76 3.44
N HIS A 31 -3.54 1.28 3.33
CA HIS A 31 -4.66 2.09 2.87
C HIS A 31 -4.96 3.25 3.81
N GLU A 32 -4.94 3.03 5.13
CA GLU A 32 -5.14 4.09 6.11
C GLU A 32 -3.99 5.11 6.11
N GLU A 33 -2.75 4.64 5.96
CA GLU A 33 -1.60 5.52 5.80
C GLU A 33 -1.75 6.40 4.54
N LEU A 34 -2.15 5.80 3.41
CA LEU A 34 -2.39 6.53 2.17
C LEU A 34 -3.50 7.59 2.33
N ARG A 35 -4.59 7.27 3.03
CA ARG A 35 -5.66 8.24 3.33
C ARG A 35 -5.20 9.47 4.10
N MET A 36 -4.18 9.31 4.96
CA MET A 36 -3.62 10.42 5.72
C MET A 36 -2.62 11.24 4.92
N LEU A 37 -1.89 10.61 3.99
CA LEU A 37 -0.89 11.27 3.14
C LEU A 37 -1.51 12.09 2.02
N ILE A 38 -2.61 11.63 1.42
CA ILE A 38 -3.22 12.29 0.27
C ILE A 38 -4.15 13.43 0.74
N PRO A 39 -3.93 14.67 0.27
CA PRO A 39 -4.82 15.79 0.60
C PRO A 39 -6.27 15.48 0.21
N GLY A 40 -7.20 15.56 1.17
CA GLY A 40 -8.61 15.21 0.96
C GLY A 40 -8.92 13.70 0.98
N GLY A 41 -7.92 12.83 1.18
CA GLY A 41 -8.06 11.37 1.07
C GLY A 41 -8.87 10.66 2.16
N ARG A 42 -9.04 11.27 3.35
CA ARG A 42 -9.62 10.60 4.54
C ARG A 42 -11.00 9.98 4.34
N ARG A 43 -11.85 10.58 3.49
CA ARG A 43 -13.25 10.15 3.30
C ARG A 43 -13.50 9.47 1.95
N LEU A 44 -12.46 9.20 1.18
CA LEU A 44 -12.59 8.62 -0.15
C LEU A 44 -12.74 7.09 -0.11
N SER A 45 -13.48 6.58 -1.09
CA SER A 45 -13.45 5.17 -1.44
C SER A 45 -12.06 4.77 -1.92
N SER A 46 -11.80 3.46 -2.00
CA SER A 46 -10.48 2.96 -2.44
C SER A 46 -10.15 3.36 -3.87
N GLU A 47 -11.13 3.36 -4.77
CA GLU A 47 -10.94 3.72 -6.17
C GLU A 47 -10.64 5.22 -6.33
N GLU A 48 -11.43 6.07 -5.68
CA GLU A 48 -11.22 7.52 -5.67
C GLU A 48 -9.87 7.87 -5.04
N LEU A 49 -9.48 7.20 -3.95
CA LEU A 49 -8.19 7.41 -3.29
C LEU A 49 -7.03 7.08 -4.22
N LEU A 50 -7.08 5.97 -4.95
CA LEU A 50 -6.03 5.58 -5.87
C LEU A 50 -5.93 6.53 -7.07
N SER A 51 -7.07 6.97 -7.61
CA SER A 51 -7.11 7.97 -8.68
C SER A 51 -6.49 9.30 -8.22
N LEU A 52 -6.95 9.81 -7.07
CA LEU A 52 -6.42 11.05 -6.48
C LEU A 52 -4.94 10.93 -6.11
N THR A 53 -4.49 9.73 -5.70
CA THR A 53 -3.07 9.46 -5.43
C THR A 53 -2.24 9.64 -6.70
N ALA A 54 -2.70 9.11 -7.83
CA ALA A 54 -1.99 9.25 -9.11
C ALA A 54 -1.88 10.73 -9.51
N ASP A 55 -2.97 11.49 -9.40
CA ASP A 55 -3.00 12.92 -9.67
C ASP A 55 -2.04 13.69 -8.75
N TYR A 56 -2.04 13.36 -7.46
CA TYR A 56 -1.18 14.01 -6.48
C TYR A 56 0.30 13.72 -6.72
N ILE A 57 0.67 12.50 -7.11
CA ILE A 57 2.04 12.15 -7.51
C ILE A 57 2.48 13.01 -8.71
N MET A 58 1.62 13.13 -9.72
CA MET A 58 1.93 13.94 -10.91
C MET A 58 2.08 15.42 -10.54
N PHE A 59 1.20 15.95 -9.70
CA PHE A 59 1.29 17.32 -9.20
C PHE A 59 2.60 17.59 -8.44
N LEU A 60 2.99 16.70 -7.51
CA LEU A 60 4.25 16.82 -6.77
C LEU A 60 5.46 16.76 -7.71
N ARG A 61 5.47 15.85 -8.68
CA ARG A 61 6.54 15.76 -9.68
C ARG A 61 6.69 17.05 -10.46
N SER A 62 5.56 17.64 -10.91
CA SER A 62 5.56 18.91 -11.62
C SER A 62 6.09 20.06 -10.74
N LYS A 63 5.68 20.13 -9.47
CA LYS A 63 6.20 21.11 -8.51
C LYS A 63 7.72 21.00 -8.33
N VAL A 64 8.22 19.78 -8.13
CA VAL A 64 9.67 19.54 -7.98
C VAL A 64 10.42 19.95 -9.24
N LYS A 65 9.90 19.65 -10.44
CA LYS A 65 10.52 20.07 -11.71
C LYS A 65 10.64 21.59 -11.81
N VAL A 66 9.55 22.32 -11.49
CA VAL A 66 9.55 23.78 -11.51
C VAL A 66 10.55 24.34 -10.49
N LEU A 67 10.53 23.85 -9.25
CA LEU A 67 11.46 24.31 -8.21
C LEU A 67 12.92 24.04 -8.58
N ARG A 68 13.23 22.90 -9.20
CA ARG A 68 14.57 22.61 -9.71
C ARG A 68 14.99 23.55 -10.83
N ALA A 69 14.09 23.83 -11.79
CA ALA A 69 14.36 24.78 -12.85
C ALA A 69 14.64 26.18 -12.28
N ILE A 70 13.85 26.62 -11.30
CA ILE A 70 14.09 27.89 -10.58
C ILE A 70 15.45 27.85 -9.87
N ALA A 71 15.75 26.79 -9.14
CA ALA A 71 17.03 26.65 -8.44
C ALA A 71 18.23 26.77 -9.38
N MET A 72 18.15 26.24 -10.61
CA MET A 72 19.20 26.40 -11.62
C MET A 72 19.48 27.87 -12.00
N PHE A 73 18.49 28.77 -11.85
CA PHE A 73 18.69 30.19 -12.12
C PHE A 73 19.27 30.96 -10.92
N TYR A 74 19.04 30.49 -9.69
CA TYR A 74 19.44 31.19 -8.46
C TYR A 74 20.65 30.57 -7.74
N MET A 75 20.98 29.31 -8.03
CA MET A 75 22.14 28.57 -7.51
C MET A 75 22.92 27.98 -8.70
N PRO A 76 23.70 28.80 -9.43
CA PRO A 76 24.50 28.34 -10.56
C PRO A 76 25.61 27.38 -10.14
#